data_AF-S0FSI2-F1
#
_entry.id   AF-S0FSI2-F1
#
_cell.length_a   1.000
_cell.length_b   1.000
_cell.length_c   1.000
_cell.angle_alpha   90.00
_cell.angle_beta   90.00
_cell.angle_gamma   90.00
#
_symmetry.space_group_name_H-M   'P 1'
#
loop_
_entity.id
_entity.type
_entity.pdbx_description
1 polymer ?
#
loop_
_entity_poly.entity_id
_entity_poly.type
_entity_poly.pdbx_seq_one_letter_code
_entity_poly.pdbx_strand_id
1 'polypeptide(L)'
;MATGNVSNNPTIDQIIQSTQSKKETRKNGGELGKDDFLNLLVTQLRYQDPLEPTNDKEFIAQMAQFSSLEQMQNMNGVLTKSQAFNMIGKDVTANITDPKTFEVKTVTGNVTTVKMRDGKAFLLVNNQEVEADKVVEVNDSIYNTYSNLSEYTNLIGFRVKGAVYDSSNGNLINLSGDVKEIQKGVNEDYAVMDDVDVEIAEVTGAKSTSPAYTKDYLEQNLGKEVKITIKDSETGSKVPVTATLKSYNLDEKTGKITAVLDDLYVSVHSVSNIKKQEAGTGEQETPAEDGTTGN
;
A
#
# COMPACT_ATOMS: atom_id res chain seq x y z
N MET A 1 33.83 41.41 -49.05
CA MET A 1 32.87 40.28 -48.96
C MET A 1 32.89 39.81 -47.51
N ALA A 2 31.79 39.92 -46.78
CA ALA A 2 31.63 39.38 -45.44
C ALA A 2 30.38 38.48 -45.48
N THR A 3 30.58 37.18 -45.30
CA THR A 3 29.53 36.17 -45.27
C THR A 3 28.91 36.11 -43.87
N GLY A 4 27.58 36.02 -43.82
CA GLY A 4 26.78 36.15 -42.61
C GLY A 4 26.95 35.02 -41.58
N ASN A 5 26.67 35.38 -40.33
CA ASN A 5 26.70 34.53 -39.14
C ASN A 5 25.79 33.30 -39.28
N VAL A 6 26.39 32.12 -39.11
CA VAL A 6 25.68 30.84 -38.94
C VAL A 6 25.26 30.69 -37.48
N SER A 7 24.01 30.25 -37.29
CA SER A 7 23.24 30.12 -36.07
C SER A 7 23.94 29.44 -34.88
N ASN A 8 23.73 30.01 -33.69
CA ASN A 8 23.99 29.39 -32.38
C ASN A 8 23.07 28.17 -32.17
N ASN A 9 23.49 26.98 -32.59
CA ASN A 9 22.90 25.72 -32.13
C ASN A 9 23.79 25.11 -31.04
N PRO A 10 23.23 24.65 -29.90
CA PRO A 10 24.03 24.16 -28.80
C PRO A 10 24.77 22.88 -29.18
N THR A 11 26.04 22.79 -28.78
CA THR A 11 26.88 21.62 -29.02
C THR A 11 26.46 20.45 -28.12
N ILE A 12 26.85 19.24 -28.52
CA ILE A 12 26.59 18.00 -27.77
C ILE A 12 27.05 18.11 -26.31
N ASP A 13 28.21 18.74 -26.08
CA ASP A 13 28.74 18.99 -24.74
C ASP A 13 27.82 19.90 -23.89
N GLN A 14 27.17 20.88 -24.53
CA GLN A 14 26.24 21.79 -23.85
C GLN A 14 24.93 21.09 -23.50
N ILE A 15 24.48 20.13 -24.30
CA ILE A 15 23.28 19.31 -24.04
C ILE A 15 23.56 18.32 -22.89
N ILE A 16 24.74 17.70 -22.88
CA ILE A 16 25.20 16.79 -21.81
C ILE A 16 25.33 17.53 -20.48
N GLN A 17 25.89 18.74 -20.48
CA GLN A 17 25.95 19.57 -19.27
C GLN A 17 24.56 19.97 -18.76
N SER A 18 23.63 20.32 -19.67
CA SER A 18 22.26 20.70 -19.28
C SER A 18 21.45 19.55 -18.67
N THR A 19 21.75 18.31 -19.05
CA THR A 19 21.12 17.10 -18.50
C THR A 19 21.77 16.66 -17.19
N GLN A 20 23.08 16.86 -17.02
CA GLN A 20 23.76 16.63 -15.73
C GLN A 20 23.33 17.62 -14.64
N SER A 21 23.14 18.90 -14.97
CA SER A 21 22.70 19.92 -13.99
C SER A 21 21.25 19.76 -13.53
N LYS A 22 20.42 18.96 -14.22
CA LYS A 22 19.04 18.64 -13.84
C LYS A 22 18.91 17.44 -12.89
N LYS A 23 20.02 16.79 -12.52
CA LYS A 23 20.03 15.57 -11.69
C LYS A 23 19.80 15.84 -10.19
N GLU A 24 19.89 17.08 -9.74
CA GLU A 24 19.69 17.48 -8.33
C GLU A 24 18.20 17.58 -7.89
N THR A 25 17.23 17.43 -8.80
CA THR A 25 15.80 17.70 -8.47
C THR A 25 14.80 16.57 -8.75
N ARG A 26 15.23 15.35 -9.14
CA ARG A 26 14.28 14.23 -9.32
C ARG A 26 14.54 13.10 -8.33
N LYS A 27 13.73 13.05 -7.27
CA LYS A 27 13.58 11.86 -6.42
C LYS A 27 12.74 10.81 -7.16
N ASN A 28 13.26 9.57 -7.17
CA ASN A 28 12.63 8.29 -7.49
C ASN A 28 12.09 8.06 -8.92
N GLY A 29 12.58 7.00 -9.57
CA GLY A 29 11.92 6.36 -10.71
C GLY A 29 12.88 5.72 -11.73
N GLY A 30 13.34 4.50 -11.46
CA GLY A 30 14.18 3.71 -12.38
C GLY A 30 13.50 3.36 -13.73
N GLU A 31 12.18 3.54 -13.85
CA GLU A 31 11.45 3.39 -15.12
C GLU A 31 11.71 4.52 -16.12
N LEU A 32 12.14 5.70 -15.68
CA LEU A 32 12.21 6.90 -16.54
C LEU A 32 13.49 7.01 -17.39
N GLY A 33 14.51 6.17 -17.13
CA GLY A 33 15.77 6.19 -17.90
C GLY A 33 15.70 5.44 -19.24
N LYS A 34 14.75 4.52 -19.38
CA LYS A 34 14.59 3.67 -20.58
C LYS A 34 13.94 4.42 -21.74
N ASP A 35 12.93 5.22 -21.47
CA ASP A 35 12.20 5.99 -22.49
C ASP A 35 13.02 7.18 -22.99
N ASP A 36 13.74 7.86 -22.09
CA ASP A 36 14.70 8.90 -22.45
C ASP A 36 15.86 8.32 -23.30
N PHE A 37 16.29 7.08 -23.01
CA PHE A 37 17.30 6.37 -23.79
C PHE A 37 16.80 5.89 -25.17
N LEU A 38 15.59 5.33 -25.25
CA LEU A 38 14.98 4.93 -26.52
C LEU A 38 14.72 6.13 -27.44
N ASN A 39 14.34 7.28 -26.87
CA ASN A 39 14.21 8.52 -27.62
C ASN A 39 15.58 9.03 -28.13
N LEU A 40 16.64 8.90 -27.32
CA LEU A 40 18.01 9.22 -27.74
C LEU A 40 18.49 8.29 -28.87
N LEU A 41 18.19 6.99 -28.78
CA LEU A 41 18.53 5.99 -29.80
C LEU A 41 17.79 6.22 -31.13
N VAL A 42 16.50 6.53 -31.07
CA VAL A 42 15.70 6.89 -32.27
C VAL A 42 16.21 8.19 -32.88
N THR A 43 16.62 9.15 -32.04
CA THR A 43 17.21 10.41 -32.51
C THR A 43 18.56 10.18 -33.19
N GLN A 44 19.42 9.33 -32.63
CA GLN A 44 20.70 8.95 -33.26
C GLN A 44 20.48 8.25 -34.60
N LEU A 45 19.58 7.28 -34.70
CA LEU A 45 19.26 6.62 -35.98
C LEU A 45 18.75 7.57 -37.07
N ARG A 46 18.14 8.71 -36.70
CA ARG A 46 17.65 9.73 -37.65
C ARG A 46 18.74 10.71 -38.11
N TYR A 47 19.84 10.85 -37.36
CA TYR A 47 20.86 11.89 -37.58
C TYR A 47 22.29 11.36 -37.77
N GLN A 48 22.49 10.04 -37.83
CA GLN A 48 23.80 9.44 -38.05
C GLN A 48 24.29 9.57 -39.51
N ASP A 49 25.54 9.98 -39.66
CA ASP A 49 26.31 9.85 -40.90
C ASP A 49 26.67 8.36 -41.07
N PRO A 50 26.33 7.72 -42.21
CA PRO A 50 26.51 6.28 -42.42
C PRO A 50 27.96 5.75 -42.37
N LEU A 51 28.97 6.62 -42.21
CA LEU A 51 30.39 6.25 -42.28
C LEU A 51 31.07 5.93 -40.92
N GLU A 52 30.46 6.21 -39.74
CA GLU A 52 31.06 5.88 -38.43
C GLU A 52 30.11 5.24 -37.37
N PRO A 53 29.54 4.04 -37.64
CA PRO A 53 28.50 3.43 -36.78
C PRO A 53 28.99 2.59 -35.58
N THR A 54 30.29 2.57 -35.26
CA THR A 54 30.87 1.55 -34.35
C THR A 54 30.88 1.92 -32.87
N ASN A 55 31.14 3.19 -32.51
CA ASN A 55 31.31 3.60 -31.12
C ASN A 55 29.97 3.58 -30.35
N ASP A 56 28.88 3.99 -31.00
CA ASP A 56 27.55 4.04 -30.37
C ASP A 56 26.96 2.64 -30.13
N LYS A 57 27.27 1.66 -31.01
CA LYS A 57 26.79 0.28 -30.85
C LYS A 57 27.35 -0.40 -29.61
N GLU A 58 28.61 -0.14 -29.27
CA GLU A 58 29.27 -0.75 -28.11
C GLU A 58 28.72 -0.18 -26.80
N PHE A 59 28.46 1.14 -26.74
CA PHE A 59 27.79 1.77 -25.61
C PHE A 59 26.34 1.29 -25.44
N ILE A 60 25.58 1.16 -26.54
CA ILE A 60 24.22 0.61 -26.53
C ILE A 60 24.20 -0.84 -26.03
N ALA A 61 25.15 -1.66 -26.48
CA ALA A 61 25.27 -3.05 -26.04
C ALA A 61 25.56 -3.14 -24.52
N GLN A 62 26.46 -2.30 -23.99
CA GLN A 62 26.74 -2.25 -22.56
C GLN A 62 25.53 -1.77 -21.75
N MET A 63 24.81 -0.74 -22.21
CA MET A 63 23.62 -0.25 -21.51
C MET A 63 22.47 -1.26 -21.54
N ALA A 64 22.23 -1.92 -22.68
CA ALA A 64 21.26 -3.01 -22.78
C ALA A 64 21.59 -4.17 -21.83
N GLN A 65 22.89 -4.47 -21.64
CA GLN A 65 23.35 -5.46 -20.67
C GLN A 65 23.04 -5.02 -19.23
N PHE A 66 23.28 -3.75 -18.87
CA PHE A 66 22.93 -3.21 -17.55
C PHE A 66 21.43 -3.20 -17.30
N SER A 67 20.61 -2.75 -18.26
CA SER A 67 19.15 -2.77 -18.14
C SER A 67 18.60 -4.19 -18.00
N SER A 68 19.18 -5.17 -18.70
CA SER A 68 18.79 -6.57 -18.57
C SER A 68 19.12 -7.14 -17.18
N LEU A 69 20.28 -6.77 -16.62
CA LEU A 69 20.66 -7.16 -15.26
C LEU A 69 19.77 -6.50 -14.21
N GLU A 70 19.45 -5.23 -14.36
CA GLU A 70 18.53 -4.51 -13.48
C GLU A 70 17.12 -5.12 -13.52
N GLN A 71 16.61 -5.45 -14.71
CA GLN A 71 15.33 -6.12 -14.85
C GLN A 71 15.34 -7.51 -14.20
N MET A 72 16.45 -8.25 -14.32
CA MET A 72 16.61 -9.55 -13.65
C MET A 72 16.67 -9.39 -12.11
N GLN A 73 17.34 -8.37 -11.60
CA GLN A 73 17.35 -8.05 -10.17
C GLN A 73 15.94 -7.69 -9.66
N ASN A 74 15.20 -6.88 -10.41
CA ASN A 74 13.81 -6.55 -10.10
C ASN A 74 12.93 -7.81 -10.09
N MET A 75 13.10 -8.70 -11.07
CA MET A 75 12.34 -9.96 -11.14
C MET A 75 12.68 -10.90 -9.98
N ASN A 76 13.96 -11.01 -9.60
CA ASN A 76 14.37 -11.76 -8.41
C ASN A 76 13.73 -11.17 -7.14
N GLY A 77 13.70 -9.84 -7.01
CA GLY A 77 13.02 -9.18 -5.89
C GLY A 77 11.53 -9.48 -5.81
N VAL A 78 10.83 -9.54 -6.96
CA VAL A 78 9.41 -9.95 -7.03
C VAL A 78 9.24 -11.41 -6.63
N LEU A 79 10.15 -12.30 -7.08
CA LEU A 79 10.09 -13.72 -6.74
C LEU A 79 10.32 -13.96 -5.24
N THR A 80 11.33 -13.33 -4.64
CA THR A 80 11.60 -13.41 -3.20
C THR A 80 10.42 -12.87 -2.39
N LYS A 81 9.81 -11.75 -2.82
CA LYS A 81 8.57 -11.23 -2.21
C LYS A 81 7.45 -12.26 -2.26
N SER A 82 7.19 -12.82 -3.44
CA SER A 82 6.15 -13.82 -3.63
C SER A 82 6.36 -15.05 -2.74
N GLN A 83 7.57 -15.58 -2.68
CA GLN A 83 7.90 -16.72 -1.81
C GLN A 83 7.69 -16.37 -0.33
N ALA A 84 8.17 -15.23 0.14
CA ALA A 84 8.01 -14.81 1.53
C ALA A 84 6.53 -14.60 1.90
N PHE A 85 5.73 -13.99 1.04
CA PHE A 85 4.29 -13.81 1.28
C PHE A 85 3.53 -15.14 1.30
N ASN A 86 3.93 -16.11 0.49
CA ASN A 86 3.38 -17.47 0.54
C ASN A 86 3.74 -18.22 1.82
N MET A 87 4.76 -17.78 2.58
CA MET A 87 5.11 -18.38 3.87
C MET A 87 4.27 -17.83 5.02
N ILE A 88 3.55 -16.71 4.85
CA ILE A 88 2.68 -16.15 5.90
C ILE A 88 1.64 -17.19 6.31
N GLY A 89 1.49 -17.38 7.62
CA GLY A 89 0.56 -18.34 8.21
C GLY A 89 1.03 -19.79 8.12
N LYS A 90 2.14 -20.09 7.46
CA LYS A 90 2.76 -21.43 7.43
C LYS A 90 3.73 -21.61 8.58
N ASP A 91 3.96 -22.86 8.96
CA ASP A 91 5.03 -23.20 9.89
C ASP A 91 6.33 -23.35 9.10
N VAL A 92 7.36 -22.61 9.49
CA VAL A 92 8.66 -22.64 8.83
C VAL A 92 9.75 -23.05 9.80
N THR A 93 10.77 -23.71 9.30
CA THR A 93 12.05 -23.88 9.99
C THR A 93 13.12 -23.09 9.25
N ALA A 94 13.85 -22.27 9.99
CA ALA A 94 14.85 -21.39 9.42
C ALA A 94 16.12 -21.32 10.28
N ASN A 95 17.25 -21.08 9.62
CA ASN A 95 18.55 -21.00 10.24
C ASN A 95 18.91 -19.56 10.62
N ILE A 96 19.28 -19.34 11.87
CA ILE A 96 19.73 -18.05 12.40
C ILE A 96 21.15 -18.21 12.88
N THR A 97 22.03 -17.36 12.39
CA THR A 97 23.41 -17.30 12.85
C THR A 97 23.53 -16.28 13.98
N ASP A 98 24.04 -16.70 15.13
CA ASP A 98 24.35 -15.79 16.22
C ASP A 98 25.54 -14.89 15.82
N PRO A 99 25.38 -13.56 15.80
CA PRO A 99 26.42 -12.66 15.32
C PRO A 99 27.66 -12.60 16.23
N LYS A 100 27.58 -13.11 17.46
CA LYS A 100 28.69 -13.11 18.43
C LYS A 100 29.43 -14.44 18.46
N THR A 101 28.70 -15.55 18.36
CA THR A 101 29.29 -16.90 18.49
C THR A 101 29.49 -17.60 17.15
N PHE A 102 28.91 -17.08 16.06
CA PHE A 102 28.86 -17.71 14.73
C PHE A 102 28.17 -19.09 14.71
N GLU A 103 27.49 -19.47 15.80
CA GLU A 103 26.72 -20.69 15.84
C GLU A 103 25.43 -20.54 15.04
N VAL A 104 25.08 -21.60 14.29
CA VAL A 104 23.81 -21.70 13.59
C VAL A 104 22.79 -22.36 14.51
N LYS A 105 21.69 -21.66 14.77
CA LYS A 105 20.53 -22.15 15.52
C LYS A 105 19.33 -22.23 14.59
N THR A 106 18.46 -23.20 14.80
CA THR A 106 17.18 -23.27 14.10
C THR A 106 16.10 -22.54 14.90
N VAL A 107 15.25 -21.81 14.19
CA VAL A 107 13.96 -21.36 14.71
C VAL A 107 12.87 -22.09 13.94
N THR A 108 11.88 -22.60 14.66
CA THR A 108 10.70 -23.24 14.07
C THR A 108 9.47 -22.59 14.64
N GLY A 109 8.54 -22.21 13.77
CA GLY A 109 7.26 -21.65 14.20
C GLY A 109 6.46 -21.07 13.06
N ASN A 110 5.30 -20.53 13.42
CA ASN A 110 4.40 -19.90 12.48
C ASN A 110 4.94 -18.54 12.02
N VAL A 111 4.87 -18.27 10.72
CA VAL A 111 5.18 -16.94 10.18
C VAL A 111 3.98 -16.03 10.38
N THR A 112 4.10 -15.04 11.27
CA THR A 112 3.02 -14.11 11.55
C THR A 112 3.08 -12.84 10.68
N THR A 113 4.25 -12.49 10.16
CA THR A 113 4.45 -11.25 9.40
C THR A 113 5.61 -11.39 8.42
N VAL A 114 5.53 -10.68 7.30
CA VAL A 114 6.65 -10.46 6.35
C VAL A 114 6.96 -8.97 6.28
N LYS A 115 8.24 -8.61 6.37
CA LYS A 115 8.77 -7.25 6.22
C LYS A 115 9.77 -7.20 5.09
N MET A 116 9.71 -6.15 4.28
CA MET A 116 10.70 -5.91 3.22
C MET A 116 11.70 -4.84 3.66
N ARG A 117 13.00 -5.14 3.63
CA ARG A 117 14.08 -4.17 3.89
C ARG A 117 15.20 -4.40 2.89
N ASP A 118 15.63 -3.33 2.20
CA ASP A 118 16.73 -3.36 1.23
C ASP A 118 16.61 -4.47 0.16
N GLY A 119 15.38 -4.72 -0.32
CA GLY A 119 15.08 -5.77 -1.31
C GLY A 119 15.03 -7.20 -0.75
N LYS A 120 15.34 -7.39 0.54
CA LYS A 120 15.27 -8.68 1.24
C LYS A 120 13.97 -8.82 2.02
N ALA A 121 13.45 -10.04 2.06
CA ALA A 121 12.27 -10.37 2.85
C ALA A 121 12.68 -10.92 4.21
N PHE A 122 12.01 -10.46 5.26
CA PHE A 122 12.20 -10.87 6.64
C PHE A 122 10.87 -11.37 7.21
N LEU A 123 10.89 -12.56 7.81
CA LEU A 123 9.77 -13.25 8.42
C LEU A 123 9.80 -13.03 9.94
N LEU A 124 8.65 -12.82 10.55
CA LEU A 124 8.52 -12.87 12.01
C LEU A 124 8.04 -14.27 12.42
N VAL A 125 8.91 -15.01 13.12
CA VAL A 125 8.66 -16.38 13.58
C VAL A 125 8.88 -16.42 15.09
N ASN A 126 7.84 -16.67 15.88
CA ASN A 126 7.88 -16.62 17.36
C ASN A 126 8.52 -15.32 17.91
N ASN A 127 8.12 -14.17 17.37
CA ASN A 127 8.69 -12.84 17.69
C ASN A 127 10.18 -12.65 17.33
N GLN A 128 10.78 -13.60 16.62
CA GLN A 128 12.14 -13.49 16.11
C GLN A 128 12.12 -13.19 14.62
N GLU A 129 12.90 -12.20 14.19
CA GLU A 129 13.01 -11.83 12.79
C GLU A 129 14.05 -12.70 12.08
N VAL A 130 13.68 -13.22 10.91
CA VAL A 130 14.45 -14.18 10.13
C VAL A 130 14.44 -13.79 8.67
N GLU A 131 15.58 -13.83 7.98
CA GLU A 131 15.59 -13.62 6.52
C GLU A 131 14.90 -14.80 5.80
N ALA A 132 14.03 -14.51 4.83
CA ALA A 132 13.26 -15.52 4.11
C ALA A 132 14.17 -16.53 3.38
N ASP A 133 15.33 -16.08 2.89
CA ASP A 133 16.34 -16.93 2.24
C ASP A 133 17.00 -17.94 3.20
N LYS A 134 16.78 -17.80 4.52
CA LYS A 134 17.29 -18.72 5.54
C LYS A 134 16.28 -19.80 5.95
N VAL A 135 15.09 -19.78 5.36
CA VAL A 135 14.10 -20.84 5.52
C VAL A 135 14.56 -22.09 4.81
N VAL A 136 14.60 -23.21 5.53
CA VAL A 136 15.01 -24.52 5.02
C VAL A 136 13.84 -25.50 4.90
N GLU A 137 12.74 -25.26 5.61
CA GLU A 137 11.53 -26.06 5.54
C GLU A 137 10.31 -25.16 5.65
N VAL A 138 9.29 -25.44 4.82
CA VAL A 138 7.98 -24.82 4.90
C VAL A 138 6.97 -25.96 4.98
N ASN A 139 6.23 -26.00 6.08
CA ASN A 139 5.17 -26.98 6.30
C ASN A 139 3.82 -26.26 6.39
N ASP A 140 2.81 -26.86 5.80
CA ASP A 140 1.45 -26.38 5.99
C ASP A 140 1.02 -26.77 7.40
N SER A 141 0.82 -25.77 8.27
CA SER A 141 0.32 -26.02 9.61
C SER A 141 -1.03 -26.73 9.52
N ILE A 142 -1.25 -27.79 10.30
CA ILE A 142 -2.52 -28.56 10.30
C ILE A 142 -3.74 -27.64 10.61
N TYR A 143 -3.50 -26.48 11.23
CA TYR A 143 -4.48 -25.42 11.46
C TYR A 143 -4.82 -24.56 10.21
N ASN A 144 -4.21 -24.79 9.04
CA ASN A 144 -4.45 -24.03 7.80
C ASN A 144 -5.51 -24.65 6.87
N THR A 145 -6.29 -25.63 7.31
CA THR A 145 -7.28 -26.27 6.43
C THR A 145 -8.44 -25.35 6.02
N TYR A 146 -8.64 -24.19 6.66
CA TYR A 146 -9.84 -23.36 6.42
C TYR A 146 -9.62 -21.92 5.99
N SER A 147 -8.41 -21.36 5.98
CA SER A 147 -8.24 -20.00 5.47
C SER A 147 -6.93 -19.77 4.74
N ASN A 148 -7.04 -19.46 3.45
CA ASN A 148 -5.95 -19.02 2.62
C ASN A 148 -5.88 -17.49 2.71
N LEU A 149 -5.22 -16.97 3.75
CA LEU A 149 -5.08 -15.52 3.97
C LEU A 149 -4.50 -14.81 2.74
N SER A 150 -3.65 -15.51 1.98
CA SER A 150 -3.02 -15.02 0.76
C SER A 150 -4.03 -14.59 -0.31
N GLU A 151 -5.23 -15.19 -0.36
CA GLU A 151 -6.30 -14.80 -1.30
C GLU A 151 -6.81 -13.37 -1.06
N TYR A 152 -6.78 -12.93 0.20
CA TYR A 152 -7.31 -11.62 0.61
C TYR A 152 -6.25 -10.51 0.61
N THR A 153 -4.96 -10.85 0.47
CA THR A 153 -3.88 -9.85 0.46
C THR A 153 -4.01 -8.82 -0.65
N ASN A 154 -4.66 -9.17 -1.76
CA ASN A 154 -4.94 -8.25 -2.87
C ASN A 154 -5.94 -7.14 -2.52
N LEU A 155 -6.65 -7.26 -1.38
CA LEU A 155 -7.59 -6.23 -0.92
C LEU A 155 -6.88 -5.04 -0.30
N ILE A 156 -5.64 -5.21 0.17
CA ILE A 156 -4.87 -4.15 0.83
C ILE A 156 -4.66 -2.97 -0.13
N GLY A 157 -5.01 -1.76 0.33
CA GLY A 157 -4.97 -0.53 -0.46
C GLY A 157 -6.19 -0.30 -1.37
N PHE A 158 -7.23 -1.13 -1.25
CA PHE A 158 -8.51 -0.93 -1.93
C PHE A 158 -9.59 -0.51 -0.96
N ARG A 159 -10.52 0.33 -1.46
CA ARG A 159 -11.77 0.62 -0.76
C ARG A 159 -12.74 -0.52 -1.01
N VAL A 160 -13.23 -1.13 0.06
CA VAL A 160 -14.13 -2.29 -0.02
C VAL A 160 -15.40 -2.07 0.78
N LYS A 161 -16.43 -2.86 0.47
CA LYS A 161 -17.59 -3.04 1.35
C LYS A 161 -17.38 -4.27 2.19
N GLY A 162 -17.69 -4.20 3.48
CA GLY A 162 -17.68 -5.35 4.38
C GLY A 162 -18.75 -5.23 5.44
N ALA A 163 -18.84 -6.19 6.34
CA ALA A 163 -19.82 -6.21 7.39
C ALA A 163 -19.21 -6.56 8.76
N VAL A 164 -19.69 -5.86 9.78
CA VAL A 164 -19.48 -6.23 11.18
C VAL A 164 -20.78 -6.79 11.74
N TYR A 165 -20.67 -7.72 12.68
CA TYR A 165 -21.83 -8.39 13.25
C TYR A 165 -21.66 -8.63 14.75
N ASP A 166 -22.79 -8.75 15.44
CA ASP A 166 -22.86 -9.13 16.84
C ASP A 166 -23.27 -10.60 16.95
N SER A 167 -22.35 -11.44 17.42
CA SER A 167 -22.56 -12.89 17.54
C SER A 167 -23.65 -13.27 18.56
N SER A 168 -24.01 -12.38 19.48
CA SER A 168 -25.00 -12.65 20.52
C SER A 168 -26.45 -12.55 20.03
N ASN A 169 -26.72 -11.72 19.02
CA ASN A 169 -28.06 -11.42 18.55
C ASN A 169 -28.22 -11.49 17.03
N GLY A 170 -27.14 -11.67 16.27
CA GLY A 170 -27.16 -11.80 14.81
C GLY A 170 -27.32 -10.48 14.06
N ASN A 171 -27.25 -9.33 14.74
CA ASN A 171 -27.27 -8.03 14.08
C ASN A 171 -26.04 -7.89 13.19
N LEU A 172 -26.22 -7.30 12.01
CA LEU A 172 -25.17 -7.04 11.05
C LEU A 172 -25.30 -5.62 10.51
N ILE A 173 -24.16 -4.98 10.29
CA ILE A 173 -24.07 -3.63 9.71
C ILE A 173 -23.04 -3.66 8.58
N ASN A 174 -23.48 -3.25 7.39
CA ASN A 174 -22.60 -3.09 6.24
C ASN A 174 -21.90 -1.74 6.31
N LEU A 175 -20.62 -1.72 5.94
CA LEU A 175 -19.77 -0.54 6.00
C LEU A 175 -18.82 -0.50 4.81
N SER A 176 -18.14 0.64 4.65
CA SER A 176 -17.14 0.84 3.61
C SER A 176 -15.92 1.53 4.20
N GLY A 177 -14.74 1.14 3.73
CA GLY A 177 -13.47 1.68 4.20
C GLY A 177 -12.32 1.14 3.38
N ASP A 178 -11.12 1.60 3.69
CA ASP A 178 -9.90 1.26 2.98
C ASP A 178 -9.16 0.16 3.75
N VAL A 179 -8.85 -0.96 3.09
CA VAL A 179 -8.17 -2.07 3.77
C VAL A 179 -6.70 -1.70 3.98
N LYS A 180 -6.30 -1.56 5.24
CA LYS A 180 -4.91 -1.32 5.65
C LYS A 180 -4.09 -2.61 5.71
N GLU A 181 -4.66 -3.66 6.28
CA GLU A 181 -4.00 -4.96 6.40
C GLU A 181 -5.02 -6.10 6.49
N ILE A 182 -4.53 -7.32 6.26
CA ILE A 182 -5.28 -8.55 6.50
C ILE A 182 -4.66 -9.24 7.71
N GLN A 183 -5.50 -9.53 8.71
CA GLN A 183 -5.07 -10.10 9.97
C GLN A 183 -5.78 -11.43 10.23
N LYS A 184 -4.98 -12.44 10.58
CA LYS A 184 -5.49 -13.73 11.02
C LYS A 184 -6.08 -13.60 12.43
N GLY A 185 -7.34 -13.96 12.58
CA GLY A 185 -7.97 -14.08 13.90
C GLY A 185 -8.00 -15.52 14.40
N VAL A 186 -8.49 -15.70 15.62
CA VAL A 186 -8.58 -17.03 16.25
C VAL A 186 -9.68 -17.88 15.59
N ASN A 187 -10.80 -17.25 15.21
CA ASN A 187 -11.98 -17.92 14.66
C ASN A 187 -12.27 -17.52 13.21
N GLU A 188 -11.91 -16.30 12.83
CA GLU A 188 -12.11 -15.76 11.48
C GLU A 188 -10.98 -14.79 11.14
N ASP A 189 -10.77 -14.57 9.84
CA ASP A 189 -9.79 -13.61 9.35
C ASP A 189 -10.45 -12.26 9.10
N TYR A 190 -9.70 -11.19 9.34
CA TYR A 190 -10.20 -9.82 9.28
C TYR A 190 -9.42 -8.99 8.26
N ALA A 191 -10.16 -8.19 7.49
CA ALA A 191 -9.63 -6.98 6.90
C ALA A 191 -9.67 -5.89 7.97
N VAL A 192 -8.52 -5.33 8.30
CA VAL A 192 -8.42 -4.16 9.17
C VAL A 192 -8.59 -2.93 8.28
N MET A 193 -9.66 -2.17 8.52
CA MET A 193 -10.11 -1.10 7.65
C MET A 193 -9.95 0.27 8.32
N ASP A 194 -9.44 1.22 7.53
CA ASP A 194 -9.35 2.64 7.85
C ASP A 194 -10.42 3.43 7.09
N ASP A 195 -10.64 4.68 7.50
CA ASP A 195 -11.59 5.61 6.86
C ASP A 195 -13.02 5.03 6.75
N VAL A 196 -13.49 4.42 7.85
CA VAL A 196 -14.83 3.83 7.96
C VAL A 196 -15.80 4.82 8.60
N ASP A 197 -16.78 5.29 7.83
CA ASP A 197 -17.87 6.14 8.31
C ASP A 197 -18.95 5.34 9.06
N VAL A 198 -19.30 5.76 10.27
CA VAL A 198 -20.31 5.10 11.11
C VAL A 198 -21.23 6.09 11.84
N GLU A 199 -22.45 5.66 12.19
CA GLU A 199 -23.28 6.30 13.21
C GLU A 199 -23.03 5.61 14.55
N ILE A 200 -22.75 6.39 15.60
CA ILE A 200 -22.52 5.89 16.96
C ILE A 200 -23.84 5.95 17.73
N ALA A 201 -24.24 4.82 18.30
CA ALA A 201 -25.39 4.75 19.22
C ALA A 201 -24.99 5.09 20.65
N GLU A 202 -23.91 4.49 21.15
CA GLU A 202 -23.49 4.61 22.54
C GLU A 202 -22.04 4.14 22.74
N VAL A 203 -21.44 4.52 23.87
CA VAL A 203 -20.20 3.91 24.34
C VAL A 203 -20.51 2.53 24.93
N THR A 204 -19.83 1.49 24.44
CA THR A 204 -20.14 0.10 24.81
C THR A 204 -19.83 -0.14 26.28
N GLY A 205 -20.83 -0.62 27.04
CA GLY A 205 -20.70 -0.90 28.46
C GLY A 205 -20.63 0.34 29.36
N ALA A 206 -20.95 1.52 28.84
CA ALA A 206 -20.96 2.75 29.62
C ALA A 206 -22.14 2.83 30.59
N LYS A 207 -21.99 3.70 31.60
CA LYS A 207 -23.00 3.96 32.64
C LYS A 207 -24.16 4.86 32.16
N SER A 208 -24.01 5.50 31.00
CA SER A 208 -24.98 6.44 30.43
C SER A 208 -24.97 6.32 28.91
N THR A 209 -26.14 6.45 28.31
CA THR A 209 -26.35 6.51 26.85
C THR A 209 -26.65 7.93 26.37
N SER A 210 -26.46 8.95 27.22
CA SER A 210 -26.73 10.33 26.83
C SER A 210 -25.76 10.82 25.74
N PRO A 211 -26.23 11.64 24.77
CA PRO A 211 -25.37 12.22 23.74
C PRO A 211 -24.22 13.04 24.33
N ALA A 212 -24.46 13.79 25.40
CA ALA A 212 -23.42 14.58 26.09
C ALA A 212 -22.31 13.69 26.67
N TYR A 213 -22.68 12.58 27.34
CA TYR A 213 -21.70 11.64 27.87
C TYR A 213 -20.85 11.02 26.75
N THR A 214 -21.52 10.63 25.65
CA THR A 214 -20.84 10.03 24.50
C THR A 214 -19.89 11.03 23.86
N LYS A 215 -20.30 12.29 23.70
CA LYS A 215 -19.44 13.38 23.21
C LYS A 215 -18.19 13.55 24.07
N ASP A 216 -18.35 13.71 25.37
CA ASP A 216 -17.22 13.90 26.30
C ASP A 216 -16.23 12.73 26.22
N TYR A 217 -16.74 11.50 26.11
CA TYR A 217 -15.91 10.31 25.92
C TYR A 217 -15.14 10.35 24.59
N LEU A 218 -15.81 10.69 23.48
CA LEU A 218 -15.17 10.76 22.15
C LEU A 218 -14.10 11.86 22.09
N GLU A 219 -14.37 13.04 22.68
CA GLU A 219 -13.40 14.14 22.76
C GLU A 219 -12.08 13.72 23.45
N GLN A 220 -12.17 12.94 24.53
CA GLN A 220 -11.01 12.51 25.31
C GLN A 220 -10.21 11.37 24.66
N ASN A 221 -10.82 10.69 23.68
CA ASN A 221 -10.27 9.48 23.04
C ASN A 221 -10.01 9.65 21.54
N LEU A 222 -9.95 10.88 21.05
CA LEU A 222 -9.53 11.17 19.69
C LEU A 222 -8.10 10.63 19.45
N GLY A 223 -7.92 9.88 18.36
CA GLY A 223 -6.68 9.19 18.01
C GLY A 223 -6.35 7.96 18.87
N LYS A 224 -7.30 7.46 19.67
CA LYS A 224 -7.11 6.28 20.54
C LYS A 224 -8.14 5.20 20.23
N GLU A 225 -7.86 3.98 20.70
CA GLU A 225 -8.81 2.88 20.67
C GLU A 225 -10.04 3.20 21.55
N VAL A 226 -11.23 2.99 20.97
CA VAL A 226 -12.53 3.17 21.62
C VAL A 226 -13.37 1.90 21.49
N LYS A 227 -14.24 1.67 22.49
CA LYS A 227 -15.25 0.60 22.47
C LYS A 227 -16.63 1.25 22.37
N ILE A 228 -17.23 1.16 21.20
CA ILE A 228 -18.48 1.85 20.87
C ILE A 228 -19.45 0.89 20.21
N THR A 229 -20.74 1.21 20.32
CA THR A 229 -21.78 0.49 19.59
C THR A 229 -22.21 1.36 18.44
N ILE A 230 -21.96 0.86 17.22
CA ILE A 230 -22.41 1.52 16.00
C ILE A 230 -23.83 1.10 15.67
N LYS A 231 -24.52 1.94 14.89
CA LYS A 231 -25.90 1.72 14.49
C LYS A 231 -26.08 1.92 12.99
N ASP A 232 -26.91 1.06 12.41
CA ASP A 232 -27.40 1.23 11.06
C ASP A 232 -28.65 2.14 11.10
N SER A 233 -28.63 3.23 10.33
CA SER A 233 -29.72 4.22 10.32
C SER A 233 -31.00 3.67 9.67
N GLU A 234 -30.89 2.68 8.78
CA GLU A 234 -32.02 2.11 8.03
C GLU A 234 -32.71 1.00 8.81
N THR A 235 -31.91 0.09 9.37
CA THR A 235 -32.41 -1.12 10.05
C THR A 235 -32.54 -0.93 11.56
N GLY A 236 -31.84 0.04 12.15
CA GLY A 236 -31.76 0.23 13.59
C GLY A 236 -30.89 -0.81 14.31
N SER A 237 -30.28 -1.73 13.57
CA SER A 237 -29.32 -2.72 14.08
C SER A 237 -28.19 -2.03 14.83
N LYS A 238 -27.80 -2.62 15.96
CA LYS A 238 -26.69 -2.16 16.79
C LYS A 238 -25.62 -3.24 16.87
N VAL A 239 -24.36 -2.86 16.65
CA VAL A 239 -23.21 -3.78 16.73
C VAL A 239 -22.10 -3.13 17.54
N PRO A 240 -21.60 -3.79 18.61
CA PRO A 240 -20.44 -3.32 19.34
C PRO A 240 -19.16 -3.55 18.52
N VAL A 241 -18.30 -2.54 18.45
CA VAL A 241 -17.03 -2.58 17.74
C VAL A 241 -15.91 -1.98 18.59
N THR A 242 -14.67 -2.36 18.27
CA THR A 242 -13.45 -1.75 18.79
C THR A 242 -12.64 -1.24 17.62
N ALA A 243 -12.21 0.02 17.68
CA ALA A 243 -11.50 0.70 16.60
C ALA A 243 -10.78 1.96 17.13
N THR A 244 -9.89 2.55 16.34
CA THR A 244 -9.29 3.85 16.62
C THR A 244 -10.22 4.97 16.18
N LEU A 245 -10.53 5.92 17.07
CA LEU A 245 -11.37 7.07 16.74
C LEU A 245 -10.56 8.12 15.96
N LYS A 246 -10.81 8.27 14.66
CA LYS A 246 -10.13 9.28 13.83
C LYS A 246 -10.76 10.65 13.95
N SER A 247 -12.08 10.72 13.81
CA SER A 247 -12.85 11.96 13.94
C SER A 247 -14.30 11.66 14.32
N TYR A 248 -15.02 12.67 14.81
CA TYR A 248 -16.45 12.55 15.10
C TYR A 248 -17.17 13.89 14.89
N ASN A 249 -18.49 13.83 14.77
CA ASN A 249 -19.39 14.96 14.68
C ASN A 249 -20.68 14.67 15.46
N LEU A 250 -21.22 15.69 16.14
CA LEU A 250 -22.51 15.65 16.81
C LEU A 250 -23.45 16.65 16.14
N ASP A 251 -24.57 16.17 15.62
CA ASP A 251 -25.66 17.03 15.19
C ASP A 251 -26.47 17.47 16.44
N GLU A 252 -26.22 18.70 16.89
CA GLU A 252 -26.86 19.31 18.06
C GLU A 252 -28.40 19.40 17.94
N LYS A 253 -28.99 19.30 16.74
CA LYS A 253 -30.45 19.31 16.54
C LYS A 253 -31.08 17.94 16.73
N THR A 254 -30.41 16.89 16.25
CA THR A 254 -30.95 15.53 16.24
C THR A 254 -30.37 14.65 17.34
N GLY A 255 -29.26 15.05 17.96
CA GLY A 255 -28.48 14.25 18.89
C GLY A 255 -27.70 13.12 18.21
N LYS A 256 -27.69 13.06 16.87
CA LYS A 256 -27.01 12.02 16.10
C LYS A 256 -25.50 12.24 16.14
N ILE A 257 -24.76 11.17 16.44
CA ILE A 257 -23.30 11.18 16.45
C ILE A 257 -22.81 10.33 15.27
N THR A 258 -21.93 10.91 14.45
CA THR A 258 -21.23 10.20 13.37
C THR A 258 -19.74 10.24 13.60
N ALA A 259 -19.01 9.23 13.17
CA ALA A 259 -17.57 9.16 13.32
C ALA A 259 -16.89 8.51 12.12
N VAL A 260 -15.60 8.83 11.95
CA VAL A 260 -14.68 8.10 11.08
C VAL A 260 -13.78 7.27 11.98
N LEU A 261 -13.71 5.98 11.70
CA LEU A 261 -12.91 5.00 12.44
C LEU A 261 -11.75 4.50 11.59
N ASP A 262 -10.61 4.31 12.24
CA ASP A 262 -9.46 3.57 11.74
C ASP A 262 -9.28 2.28 12.54
N ASP A 263 -8.48 1.32 12.06
CA ASP A 263 -8.24 0.04 12.74
C ASP A 263 -9.50 -0.81 13.01
N LEU A 264 -10.56 -0.69 12.18
CA LEU A 264 -11.78 -1.48 12.37
C LEU A 264 -11.64 -2.88 11.78
N TYR A 265 -11.89 -3.91 12.59
CA TYR A 265 -11.82 -5.31 12.18
C TYR A 265 -13.11 -5.76 11.48
N VAL A 266 -13.00 -6.21 10.24
CA VAL A 266 -14.13 -6.57 9.39
C VAL A 266 -13.88 -7.93 8.76
N SER A 267 -14.83 -8.86 8.84
CA SER A 267 -14.62 -10.23 8.36
C SER A 267 -14.28 -10.26 6.87
N VAL A 268 -13.17 -10.92 6.48
CA VAL A 268 -12.78 -11.01 5.06
C VAL A 268 -13.81 -11.75 4.20
N HIS A 269 -14.58 -12.66 4.81
CA HIS A 269 -15.65 -13.40 4.14
C HIS A 269 -16.85 -12.53 3.77
N SER A 270 -16.97 -11.35 4.39
CA SER A 270 -18.01 -10.37 4.08
C SER A 270 -17.60 -9.36 3.01
N VAL A 271 -16.33 -9.37 2.60
CA VAL A 271 -15.78 -8.33 1.73
C VAL A 271 -16.30 -8.47 0.30
N SER A 272 -16.78 -7.35 -0.25
CA SER A 272 -17.30 -7.26 -1.62
C SER A 272 -17.01 -5.89 -2.24
N ASN A 273 -17.24 -5.78 -3.54
CA ASN A 273 -17.23 -4.51 -4.29
C ASN A 273 -15.91 -3.70 -4.15
N ILE A 274 -14.82 -4.31 -4.62
CA ILE A 274 -13.45 -3.81 -4.51
C ILE A 274 -13.22 -2.66 -5.51
N LYS A 275 -12.90 -1.46 -5.00
CA LYS A 275 -12.54 -0.29 -5.82
C LYS A 275 -11.12 0.17 -5.49
N LYS A 276 -10.30 0.39 -6.52
CA LYS A 276 -8.93 0.92 -6.34
C LYS A 276 -9.02 2.33 -5.76
N GLN A 277 -8.21 2.61 -4.74
CA GLN A 277 -8.09 3.97 -4.22
C GLN A 277 -7.49 4.86 -5.31
N GLU A 278 -8.22 5.91 -5.70
CA GLU A 278 -7.68 6.93 -6.60
C GLU A 278 -6.64 7.73 -5.84
N ALA A 279 -5.39 7.67 -6.28
CA ALA A 279 -4.35 8.56 -5.78
C ALA A 279 -4.79 9.99 -6.10
N GLY A 280 -4.94 10.83 -5.07
CA GLY A 280 -5.45 12.19 -5.20
C GLY A 280 -4.77 12.95 -6.34
N THR A 281 -5.48 13.06 -7.47
CA THR A 281 -5.16 14.01 -8.52
C THR A 281 -5.62 15.36 -7.98
N GLY A 282 -4.64 16.20 -7.62
CA GLY A 282 -4.90 17.60 -7.31
C GLY A 282 -5.80 18.21 -8.38
N GLU A 283 -6.83 18.92 -7.92
CA GLU A 283 -7.70 19.72 -8.74
C GLU A 283 -6.86 20.62 -9.66
N GLN A 284 -6.77 20.25 -10.93
CA GLN A 284 -6.53 21.24 -11.97
C GLN A 284 -7.90 21.86 -12.26
N GLU A 285 -8.15 23.00 -11.64
CA GLU A 285 -9.19 23.92 -12.06
C GLU A 285 -9.02 24.19 -13.56
N THR A 286 -9.93 23.66 -14.37
CA THR A 286 -10.14 24.12 -15.74
C THR A 286 -10.71 25.54 -15.67
N PRO A 287 -10.10 26.54 -16.33
CA PRO A 287 -10.66 27.89 -16.36
C PRO A 287 -11.98 27.88 -17.12
N ALA A 288 -12.98 28.54 -16.54
CA ALA A 288 -14.28 28.75 -17.14
C ALA A 288 -14.16 29.42 -18.51
N GLU A 289 -14.72 28.79 -19.56
CA GLU A 289 -14.95 29.45 -20.83
C GLU A 289 -16.01 30.54 -20.64
N ASP A 290 -15.56 31.78 -20.81
CA ASP A 290 -16.35 33.00 -20.90
C ASP A 290 -17.29 32.89 -22.12
N GLY A 291 -18.58 32.74 -21.85
CA GLY A 291 -19.63 32.76 -22.86
C GLY A 291 -19.83 34.19 -23.39
N THR A 292 -19.05 34.57 -24.41
CA THR A 292 -19.32 35.79 -25.16
C THR A 292 -20.48 35.55 -26.13
N THR A 293 -21.65 36.09 -25.79
CA THR A 293 -22.78 36.25 -26.71
C THR A 293 -22.41 37.22 -27.82
N GLY A 294 -22.32 36.73 -29.06
CA GLY A 294 -22.20 37.54 -30.27
C GLY A 294 -23.46 37.41 -31.13
N ASN A 295 -24.18 38.52 -31.25
CA ASN A 295 -25.26 38.77 -32.20
C ASN A 295 -24.66 39.22 -33.55
#